data_AF-A0A2E8R1H6-F1
#
_entry.id   AF-A0A2E8R1H6-F1
#
_cell.length_a   1.000
_cell.length_b   1.000
_cell.length_c   1.000
_cell.angle_alpha   90.00
_cell.angle_beta   90.00
_cell.angle_gamma   90.00
#
_symmetry.space_group_name_H-M   'P 1'
#
loop_
_entity.id
_entity.type
_entity.pdbx_description
1 polymer ?
#
loop_
_entity_poly.entity_id
_entity_poly.type
_entity_poly.pdbx_seq_one_letter_code
_entity_poly.pdbx_strand_id
1 'polypeptide(L)'
;MLSHKAILTNCHSACELLRQLGLGDEVFLSFLPLSHAYEHTAGLYFPISIKAQIYYAESIETMANNLTEARPTIMVSVPRLYEVMHRRITLGLKRQSAVKQALFAKAVALGRKEYEKPGSLGLIQGALNGVLDRLVRDKVRARFGGRLKAMVSGGAPLNPEVGIFFTALGVRLLQGYGQTEAAPVISCNPPGKVKLHTVGPALEGVEVKIAEDGEILARGEMLMNGYWNDEASSRRAIQDGWLHTGDIGHLDADGFIQITDRKKDIIVLSGGDNLSPQRVEGMLTLQPEIGQAMVYGDKHAYPVALLVPDEEFVRHWPNSGGGYGDFKALAEDKDFVKALGEAVERANADLAQLERIKRFTVANTPFTVDNELMTPTLKVRRHKILELYRDTLEGLY
;
A
#
# COMPACT_ATOMS: atom_id res chain seq x y z
N MET A 1 10.09 -22.90 -2.74
CA MET A 1 10.69 -23.56 -1.57
C MET A 1 11.67 -22.62 -0.93
N LEU A 2 11.43 -22.20 0.31
CA LEU A 2 12.32 -21.28 1.02
C LEU A 2 13.23 -22.08 1.95
N SER A 3 14.54 -21.88 1.84
CA SER A 3 15.50 -22.50 2.75
C SER A 3 15.56 -21.71 4.06
N HIS A 4 16.04 -22.35 5.14
CA HIS A 4 16.33 -21.63 6.38
C HIS A 4 17.33 -20.48 6.15
N LYS A 5 18.34 -20.70 5.29
CA LYS A 5 19.33 -19.69 4.92
C LYS A 5 18.64 -18.46 4.33
N ALA A 6 17.71 -18.65 3.41
CA ALA A 6 17.00 -17.55 2.76
C ALA A 6 16.20 -16.68 3.76
N ILE A 7 15.46 -17.32 4.66
CA ILE A 7 14.70 -16.62 5.72
C ILE A 7 15.65 -15.90 6.67
N LEU A 8 16.72 -16.55 7.13
CA LEU A 8 17.69 -15.98 8.05
C LEU A 8 18.47 -14.81 7.44
N THR A 9 18.79 -14.86 6.14
CA THR A 9 19.40 -13.74 5.41
C THR A 9 18.49 -12.51 5.46
N ASN A 10 17.17 -12.68 5.27
CA ASN A 10 16.24 -11.56 5.41
C ASN A 10 16.13 -11.05 6.85
N CYS A 11 16.09 -11.93 7.85
CA CYS A 11 16.10 -11.50 9.25
C CYS A 11 17.36 -10.72 9.61
N HIS A 12 18.53 -11.18 9.16
CA HIS A 12 19.80 -10.49 9.36
C HIS A 12 19.78 -9.10 8.73
N SER A 13 19.43 -9.03 7.44
CA SER A 13 19.43 -7.77 6.69
C SER A 13 18.40 -6.76 7.21
N ALA A 14 17.24 -7.25 7.69
CA ALA A 14 16.24 -6.42 8.37
C ALA A 14 16.76 -5.88 9.71
N CYS A 15 17.53 -6.66 10.46
CA CYS A 15 18.16 -6.22 11.72
C CYS A 15 19.17 -5.09 11.46
N GLU A 16 20.03 -5.24 10.45
CA GLU A 16 21.00 -4.23 10.04
C GLU A 16 20.32 -2.92 9.64
N LEU A 17 19.29 -3.00 8.79
CA LEU A 17 18.50 -1.85 8.34
C LEU A 17 17.84 -1.11 9.53
N LEU A 18 17.22 -1.86 10.44
CA LEU A 18 16.41 -1.29 11.52
C LEU A 18 17.23 -0.94 12.76
N ARG A 19 18.53 -1.26 12.82
CA ARG A 19 19.42 -0.87 13.94
C ARG A 19 19.40 0.63 14.22
N GLN A 20 19.23 1.46 13.17
CA GLN A 20 19.12 2.92 13.29
C GLN A 20 17.92 3.38 14.14
N LEU A 21 16.91 2.52 14.36
CA LEU A 21 15.77 2.80 15.24
C LEU A 21 16.10 2.58 16.73
N GLY A 22 17.29 2.07 17.06
CA GLY A 22 17.67 1.68 18.41
C GLY A 22 16.86 0.48 18.88
N LEU A 23 17.13 -0.69 18.31
CA LEU A 23 16.45 -1.94 18.65
C LEU A 23 16.76 -2.35 20.10
N GLY A 24 15.72 -2.75 20.85
CA GLY A 24 15.80 -3.25 22.21
C GLY A 24 14.61 -4.16 22.50
N ASP A 25 13.74 -3.76 23.44
CA ASP A 25 12.51 -4.50 23.78
C ASP A 25 11.39 -4.19 22.78
N GLU A 26 11.54 -4.70 21.56
CA GLU A 26 10.56 -4.47 20.50
C GLU A 26 9.28 -5.28 20.69
N VAL A 27 8.16 -4.69 20.26
CA VAL A 27 6.84 -5.31 20.26
C VAL A 27 6.20 -5.14 18.90
N PHE A 28 5.77 -6.26 18.33
CA PHE A 28 5.08 -6.35 17.05
C PHE A 28 3.62 -6.69 17.27
N LEU A 29 2.75 -6.14 16.41
CA LEU A 29 1.36 -6.55 16.30
C LEU A 29 1.17 -7.25 14.96
N SER A 30 1.06 -8.58 15.00
CA SER A 30 0.79 -9.46 13.87
C SER A 30 -0.71 -9.54 13.61
N PHE A 31 -1.11 -9.43 12.35
CA PHE A 31 -2.52 -9.55 11.94
C PHE A 31 -2.69 -10.10 10.53
N LEU A 32 -1.60 -10.17 9.75
CA LEU A 32 -1.63 -10.81 8.44
C LEU A 32 -1.61 -12.33 8.62
N PRO A 33 -2.13 -13.11 7.67
CA PRO A 33 -2.05 -14.57 7.72
C PRO A 33 -0.57 -15.04 7.70
N LEU A 34 -0.21 -15.94 8.62
CA LEU A 34 1.13 -16.57 8.65
C LEU A 34 1.45 -17.41 7.41
N SER A 35 0.44 -17.75 6.60
CA SER A 35 0.63 -18.39 5.28
C SER A 35 1.25 -17.44 4.26
N HIS A 36 1.20 -16.13 4.48
CA HIS A 36 1.83 -15.16 3.59
C HIS A 36 3.30 -14.96 3.95
N ALA A 37 4.19 -15.08 2.96
CA ALA A 37 5.64 -15.05 3.18
C ALA A 37 6.13 -13.78 3.92
N TYR A 38 5.47 -12.64 3.69
CA TYR A 38 5.80 -11.37 4.35
C TYR A 38 5.56 -11.44 5.86
N GLU A 39 4.40 -11.91 6.30
CA GLU A 39 4.12 -12.05 7.73
C GLU A 39 4.98 -13.16 8.34
N HIS A 40 5.06 -14.30 7.64
CA HIS A 40 5.87 -15.42 8.06
C HIS A 40 7.31 -15.00 8.37
N THR A 41 7.93 -14.20 7.50
CA THR A 41 9.34 -13.79 7.70
C THR A 41 9.45 -12.53 8.55
N ALA A 42 8.77 -11.44 8.19
CA ALA A 42 8.95 -10.13 8.82
C ALA A 42 8.10 -9.91 10.07
N GLY A 43 6.97 -10.63 10.20
CA GLY A 43 6.06 -10.58 11.35
C GLY A 43 6.27 -11.69 12.38
N LEU A 44 6.89 -12.81 11.98
CA LEU A 44 7.17 -13.95 12.87
C LEU A 44 8.68 -14.20 13.08
N TYR A 45 9.44 -14.62 12.05
CA TYR A 45 10.85 -14.99 12.26
C TYR A 45 11.76 -13.81 12.61
N PHE A 46 11.54 -12.65 12.01
CA PHE A 46 12.35 -11.46 12.31
C PHE A 46 12.18 -11.00 13.77
N PRO A 47 10.95 -10.81 14.30
CA PRO A 47 10.75 -10.50 15.72
C PRO A 47 11.40 -11.52 16.65
N ILE A 48 11.27 -12.82 16.37
CA ILE A 48 11.95 -13.88 17.13
C ILE A 48 13.47 -13.69 17.11
N SER A 49 14.05 -13.40 15.95
CA SER A 49 15.50 -13.24 15.78
C SER A 49 16.10 -12.09 16.59
N ILE A 50 15.30 -11.07 16.92
CA ILE A 50 15.70 -9.91 17.73
C ILE A 50 15.15 -9.96 19.15
N LYS A 51 14.60 -11.10 19.59
CA LYS A 51 14.00 -11.31 20.93
C LYS A 51 12.81 -10.38 21.23
N ALA A 52 12.08 -9.97 20.19
CA ALA A 52 10.89 -9.15 20.31
C ALA A 52 9.67 -9.98 20.75
N GLN A 53 8.65 -9.28 21.23
CA GLN A 53 7.34 -9.86 21.54
C GLN A 53 6.41 -9.73 20.34
N ILE A 54 5.58 -10.75 20.10
CA ILE A 54 4.57 -10.73 19.04
C ILE A 54 3.20 -10.85 19.69
N TYR A 55 2.36 -9.85 19.47
CA TYR A 55 0.94 -9.87 19.81
C TYR A 55 0.16 -10.19 18.55
N TYR A 56 -0.84 -11.06 18.64
CA TYR A 56 -1.72 -11.38 17.53
C TYR A 56 -3.03 -10.61 17.69
N ALA A 57 -3.38 -9.81 16.68
CA ALA A 57 -4.67 -9.16 16.62
C ALA A 57 -5.78 -10.21 16.45
N GLU A 58 -6.91 -10.00 17.13
CA GLU A 58 -8.05 -10.91 17.06
C GLU A 58 -8.74 -10.82 15.71
N SER A 59 -8.85 -9.60 15.16
CA SER A 59 -9.32 -9.33 13.81
C SER A 59 -8.89 -7.94 13.31
N ILE A 60 -9.21 -7.62 12.05
CA ILE A 60 -8.97 -6.27 11.49
C ILE A 60 -9.91 -5.24 12.14
N GLU A 61 -11.10 -5.67 12.56
CA GLU A 61 -12.09 -4.83 13.24
C GLU A 61 -11.62 -4.42 14.64
N THR A 62 -10.97 -5.32 15.38
CA THR A 62 -10.43 -5.07 16.73
C THR A 62 -9.07 -4.35 16.72
N MET A 63 -8.45 -4.18 15.56
CA MET A 63 -7.10 -3.61 15.37
C MET A 63 -6.85 -2.33 16.18
N ALA A 64 -7.82 -1.40 16.20
CA ALA A 64 -7.65 -0.14 16.92
C ALA A 64 -7.48 -0.35 18.43
N ASN A 65 -8.20 -1.31 19.02
CA ASN A 65 -8.08 -1.65 20.44
C ASN A 65 -6.77 -2.40 20.69
N ASN A 66 -6.44 -3.39 19.85
CA ASN A 66 -5.21 -4.17 19.99
C ASN A 66 -3.96 -3.29 19.87
N LEU A 67 -3.97 -2.25 19.03
CA LEU A 67 -2.90 -1.25 18.95
C LEU A 67 -2.66 -0.52 20.28
N THR A 68 -3.73 -0.15 20.98
CA THR A 68 -3.62 0.55 22.27
C THR A 68 -3.22 -0.37 23.41
N GLU A 69 -3.56 -1.65 23.33
CA GLU A 69 -3.20 -2.67 24.32
C GLU A 69 -1.76 -3.15 24.15
N ALA A 70 -1.41 -3.66 22.97
CA ALA A 70 -0.08 -4.19 22.67
C ALA A 70 1.00 -3.09 22.60
N ARG A 71 0.57 -1.87 22.25
CA ARG A 71 1.44 -0.69 22.07
C ARG A 71 2.67 -1.02 21.23
N PRO A 72 2.55 -1.44 19.95
CA PRO A 72 3.69 -1.91 19.19
C PRO A 72 4.76 -0.83 18.99
N THR A 73 6.01 -1.25 18.89
CA THR A 73 7.14 -0.37 18.52
C THR A 73 7.44 -0.47 17.03
N ILE A 74 7.19 -1.61 16.40
CA ILE A 74 7.34 -1.82 14.96
C ILE A 74 6.11 -2.56 14.45
N MET A 75 5.63 -2.18 13.27
CA MET A 75 4.55 -2.90 12.59
C MET A 75 4.94 -3.17 11.15
N VAL A 76 4.70 -4.40 10.69
CA VAL A 76 4.72 -4.76 9.27
C VAL A 76 3.28 -4.80 8.77
N SER A 77 3.01 -4.21 7.61
CA SER A 77 1.65 -4.10 7.10
C SER A 77 1.62 -3.91 5.59
N VAL A 78 0.44 -4.09 5.01
CA VAL A 78 0.17 -3.86 3.59
C VAL A 78 -0.45 -2.47 3.35
N PRO A 79 -0.28 -1.87 2.14
CA PRO A 79 -0.86 -0.58 1.73
C PRO A 79 -2.32 -0.39 2.15
N ARG A 80 -3.14 -1.43 1.91
CA ARG A 80 -4.59 -1.37 2.14
C ARG A 80 -4.95 -1.02 3.58
N LEU A 81 -4.18 -1.49 4.57
CA LEU A 81 -4.46 -1.14 5.96
C LEU A 81 -4.22 0.35 6.21
N TYR A 82 -3.17 0.92 5.62
CA TYR A 82 -2.89 2.35 5.74
C TYR A 82 -3.99 3.20 5.09
N GLU A 83 -4.53 2.77 3.94
CA GLU A 83 -5.69 3.42 3.29
C GLU A 83 -6.92 3.40 4.20
N VAL A 84 -7.24 2.24 4.80
CA VAL A 84 -8.35 2.09 5.74
C VAL A 84 -8.15 2.99 6.97
N MET A 85 -6.94 3.01 7.53
CA MET A 85 -6.60 3.89 8.66
C MET A 85 -6.71 5.37 8.29
N HIS A 86 -6.15 5.77 7.15
CA HIS A 86 -6.24 7.12 6.61
C HIS A 86 -7.71 7.56 6.51
N ARG A 87 -8.55 6.71 5.92
CA ARG A 87 -9.96 6.99 5.77
C ARG A 87 -10.71 7.10 7.10
N ARG A 88 -10.49 6.18 8.05
CA ARG A 88 -11.06 6.27 9.40
C ARG A 88 -10.63 7.55 10.13
N ILE A 89 -9.37 7.96 9.99
CA ILE A 89 -8.86 9.21 10.58
C ILE A 89 -9.56 10.42 9.96
N THR A 90 -9.63 10.47 8.63
CA THR A 90 -10.26 11.58 7.89
C THR A 90 -11.76 11.71 8.20
N LEU A 91 -12.49 10.61 8.24
CA LEU A 91 -13.92 10.61 8.61
C LEU A 91 -14.13 10.99 10.07
N GLY A 92 -13.29 10.48 10.97
CA GLY A 92 -13.29 10.87 12.38
C GLY A 92 -12.99 12.37 12.58
N LEU A 93 -12.15 12.96 11.73
CA LEU A 93 -11.83 14.39 11.76
C LEU A 93 -13.01 15.26 11.33
N LYS A 94 -13.79 14.86 10.32
CA LYS A 94 -15.00 15.57 9.88
C LYS A 94 -16.03 15.74 11.01
N ARG A 95 -16.04 14.83 11.99
CA ARG A 95 -16.91 14.86 13.18
C ARG A 95 -16.38 15.76 14.31
N GLN A 96 -15.18 16.33 14.19
CA GLN A 96 -14.58 17.22 15.20
C GLN A 96 -14.92 18.70 14.93
N SER A 97 -14.68 19.56 15.92
CA SER A 97 -14.85 21.01 15.77
C SER A 97 -13.95 21.60 14.69
N ALA A 98 -14.41 22.66 14.01
CA ALA A 98 -13.67 23.34 12.94
C ALA A 98 -12.24 23.74 13.34
N VAL A 99 -12.04 24.13 14.60
CA VAL A 99 -10.71 24.45 15.15
C VAL A 99 -9.78 23.23 15.11
N LYS A 100 -10.26 22.05 15.54
CA LYS A 100 -9.46 20.81 15.49
C LYS A 100 -9.16 20.39 14.06
N GLN A 101 -10.12 20.55 13.14
CA GLN A 101 -9.93 20.29 11.72
C GLN A 101 -8.84 21.19 11.12
N ALA A 102 -8.89 22.49 11.41
CA ALA A 102 -7.88 23.45 10.96
C ALA A 102 -6.48 23.15 11.51
N LEU A 103 -6.37 22.82 12.80
CA LEU A 103 -5.09 22.42 13.41
C LEU A 103 -4.51 21.16 12.76
N PHE A 104 -5.36 20.15 12.52
CA PHE A 104 -4.95 18.91 11.88
C PHE A 104 -4.48 19.16 10.44
N ALA A 105 -5.25 19.90 9.64
CA ALA A 105 -4.88 20.27 8.27
C ALA A 105 -3.55 21.04 8.25
N LYS A 106 -3.32 21.95 9.21
CA LYS A 106 -2.06 22.68 9.33
C LYS A 106 -0.89 21.77 9.68
N ALA A 107 -1.09 20.78 10.56
CA ALA A 107 -0.07 19.79 10.91
C ALA A 107 0.34 18.94 9.69
N VAL A 108 -0.64 18.49 8.90
CA VAL A 108 -0.38 17.75 7.64
C VAL A 108 0.36 18.65 6.64
N ALA A 109 -0.08 19.89 6.43
CA ALA A 109 0.55 20.80 5.48
C ALA A 109 2.02 21.13 5.83
N LEU A 110 2.31 21.41 7.11
CA LEU A 110 3.69 21.67 7.54
C LEU A 110 4.56 20.40 7.49
N GLY A 111 3.99 19.25 7.87
CA GLY A 111 4.70 17.98 7.80
C GLY A 111 5.02 17.56 6.36
N ARG A 112 4.10 17.76 5.42
CA ARG A 112 4.33 17.56 3.98
C ARG A 112 5.45 18.46 3.48
N LYS A 113 5.39 19.76 3.80
CA LYS A 113 6.43 20.72 3.40
C LYS A 113 7.81 20.33 3.93
N GLU A 114 7.90 19.89 5.18
CA GLU A 114 9.16 19.41 5.77
C GLU A 114 9.67 18.14 5.09
N TYR A 115 8.78 17.21 4.73
CA TYR A 115 9.15 16.00 3.98
C TYR A 115 9.65 16.33 2.56
N GLU A 116 8.94 17.16 1.81
CA GLU A 116 9.29 17.50 0.42
C GLU A 116 10.53 18.38 0.34
N LYS A 117 10.73 19.27 1.32
CA LYS A 117 11.85 20.20 1.40
C LYS A 117 12.36 20.26 2.84
N PRO A 118 13.23 19.32 3.25
CA PRO A 118 13.80 19.29 4.61
C PRO A 118 14.45 20.63 4.98
N GLY A 119 14.16 21.14 6.18
CA GLY A 119 14.69 22.42 6.66
C GLY A 119 14.06 23.67 6.03
N SER A 120 12.99 23.54 5.24
CA SER A 120 12.32 24.69 4.58
C SER A 120 11.35 25.46 5.48
N LEU A 121 11.18 25.03 6.72
CA LEU A 121 10.37 25.72 7.72
C LEU A 121 11.16 26.86 8.36
N GLY A 122 10.72 28.11 8.12
CA GLY A 122 11.28 29.27 8.82
C GLY A 122 10.95 29.25 10.33
N LEU A 123 11.60 30.10 11.13
CA LEU A 123 11.52 30.10 12.61
C LEU A 123 10.08 30.05 13.16
N ILE A 124 9.18 30.87 12.63
CA ILE A 124 7.77 30.91 13.05
C ILE A 124 7.06 29.59 12.72
N GLN A 125 7.28 29.07 11.51
CA GLN A 125 6.69 27.80 11.07
C GLN A 125 7.26 26.64 11.88
N GLY A 126 8.55 26.67 12.23
CA GLY A 126 9.20 25.69 13.09
C GLY A 126 8.60 25.69 14.51
N ALA A 127 8.42 26.86 15.11
CA ALA A 127 7.77 26.98 16.42
C ALA A 127 6.32 26.47 16.40
N LEU A 128 5.54 26.87 15.39
CA LEU A 128 4.18 26.36 15.18
C LEU A 128 4.17 24.84 14.95
N ASN A 129 5.13 24.32 14.19
CA ASN A 129 5.26 22.88 13.94
C ASN A 129 5.52 22.11 15.23
N GLY A 130 6.33 22.64 16.15
CA GLY A 130 6.55 22.08 17.48
C GLY A 130 5.30 22.09 18.36
N VAL A 131 4.47 23.15 18.29
CA VAL A 131 3.17 23.18 18.97
C VAL A 131 2.21 22.13 18.40
N LEU A 132 2.16 22.00 17.06
CA LEU A 132 1.31 21.02 16.39
C LEU A 132 1.77 19.58 16.63
N ASP A 133 3.07 19.36 16.86
CA ASP A 133 3.58 18.06 17.28
C ASP A 133 2.93 17.60 18.58
N ARG A 134 2.85 18.49 19.58
CA ARG A 134 2.20 18.18 20.87
C ARG A 134 0.67 18.11 20.80
N LEU A 135 0.04 19.01 20.06
CA LEU A 135 -1.43 19.10 20.04
C LEU A 135 -2.10 18.08 19.14
N VAL A 136 -1.42 17.67 18.06
CA VAL A 136 -1.95 16.79 17.01
C VAL A 136 -1.16 15.49 16.93
N ARG A 137 0.15 15.55 16.68
CA ARG A 137 0.94 14.34 16.37
C ARG A 137 1.08 13.40 17.56
N ASP A 138 1.22 13.92 18.78
CA ASP A 138 1.19 13.09 20.00
C ASP A 138 -0.12 12.32 20.14
N LYS A 139 -1.25 12.93 19.79
CA LYS A 139 -2.56 12.25 19.83
C LYS A 139 -2.68 11.18 18.74
N VAL A 140 -2.10 11.42 17.57
CA VAL A 140 -2.02 10.41 16.50
C VAL A 140 -1.12 9.25 16.95
N ARG A 141 0.10 9.53 17.41
CA ARG A 141 1.04 8.53 17.95
C ARG A 141 0.43 7.71 19.08
N ALA A 142 -0.35 8.33 19.97
CA ALA A 142 -1.05 7.66 21.06
C ALA A 142 -2.06 6.61 20.55
N ARG A 143 -2.69 6.81 19.39
CA ARG A 143 -3.59 5.80 18.78
C ARG A 143 -2.84 4.57 18.26
N PHE A 144 -1.53 4.69 18.04
CA PHE A 144 -0.64 3.56 17.74
C PHE A 144 0.10 3.05 18.98
N GLY A 145 -0.39 3.37 20.20
CA GLY A 145 0.22 2.94 21.46
C GLY A 145 1.35 3.83 22.00
N GLY A 146 1.68 4.92 21.29
CA GLY A 146 2.53 6.01 21.78
C GLY A 146 4.04 5.76 21.75
N ARG A 147 4.50 4.56 21.36
CA ARG A 147 5.93 4.20 21.28
C ARG A 147 6.37 3.61 19.94
N LEU A 148 5.54 3.79 18.91
CA LEU A 148 5.80 3.33 17.55
C LEU A 148 7.04 4.03 16.99
N LYS A 149 8.05 3.24 16.62
CA LYS A 149 9.30 3.68 15.99
C LYS A 149 9.19 3.73 14.48
N ALA A 150 8.54 2.73 13.87
CA ALA A 150 8.30 2.67 12.43
C ALA A 150 7.16 1.72 12.07
N MET A 151 6.50 2.01 10.95
CA MET A 151 5.69 1.04 10.22
C MET A 151 6.40 0.70 8.90
N VAL A 152 6.40 -0.56 8.52
CA VAL A 152 6.96 -1.05 7.26
C VAL A 152 5.82 -1.48 6.37
N SER A 153 5.64 -0.77 5.25
CA SER A 153 4.66 -1.09 4.22
C SER A 153 5.32 -1.99 3.17
N GLY A 154 4.70 -3.14 2.89
CA GLY A 154 5.19 -4.07 1.88
C GLY A 154 4.05 -4.86 1.23
N GLY A 155 4.43 -5.72 0.29
CA GLY A 155 3.49 -6.59 -0.41
C GLY A 155 2.74 -5.94 -1.57
N ALA A 156 2.43 -4.64 -1.55
CA ALA A 156 1.87 -3.92 -2.69
C ALA A 156 2.41 -2.48 -2.75
N PRO A 157 2.24 -1.75 -3.87
CA PRO A 157 2.54 -0.33 -3.93
C PRO A 157 1.69 0.46 -2.94
N LEU A 158 2.33 1.36 -2.21
CA LEU A 158 1.65 2.29 -1.32
C LEU A 158 1.29 3.56 -2.10
N ASN A 159 0.07 4.06 -1.90
CA ASN A 159 -0.30 5.36 -2.43
C ASN A 159 0.60 6.46 -1.81
N PRO A 160 1.33 7.25 -2.61
CA PRO A 160 2.24 8.28 -2.10
C PRO A 160 1.58 9.28 -1.15
N GLU A 161 0.32 9.65 -1.42
CA GLU A 161 -0.43 10.60 -0.60
C GLU A 161 -0.74 10.04 0.79
N VAL A 162 -1.04 8.75 0.88
CA VAL A 162 -1.21 8.05 2.16
C VAL A 162 0.11 8.02 2.93
N GLY A 163 1.21 7.72 2.24
CA GLY A 163 2.53 7.72 2.87
C GLY A 163 2.94 9.08 3.41
N ILE A 164 2.71 10.14 2.62
CA ILE A 164 3.00 11.52 3.00
C ILE A 164 2.10 11.94 4.16
N PHE A 165 0.82 11.57 4.15
CA PHE A 165 -0.11 11.84 5.24
C PHE A 165 0.39 11.30 6.58
N PHE A 166 0.76 10.01 6.65
CA PHE A 166 1.26 9.41 7.90
C PHE A 166 2.60 10.01 8.34
N THR A 167 3.51 10.21 7.39
CA THR A 167 4.82 10.83 7.64
C THR A 167 4.65 12.25 8.18
N ALA A 168 3.76 13.05 7.59
CA ALA A 168 3.45 14.41 8.01
C ALA A 168 2.83 14.48 9.41
N LEU A 169 2.16 13.41 9.85
CA LEU A 169 1.60 13.26 11.20
C LEU A 169 2.60 12.67 12.20
N GLY A 170 3.86 12.48 11.82
CA GLY A 170 4.91 11.98 12.69
C GLY A 170 4.88 10.47 12.89
N VAL A 171 4.23 9.73 11.99
CA VAL A 171 4.29 8.26 11.91
C VAL A 171 5.30 7.90 10.82
N ARG A 172 6.46 7.36 11.22
CA ARG A 172 7.50 6.94 10.28
C ARG A 172 7.03 5.74 9.47
N LEU A 173 6.94 5.89 8.16
CA LEU A 173 6.54 4.84 7.23
C LEU A 173 7.69 4.49 6.30
N LEU A 174 8.12 3.23 6.31
CA LEU A 174 9.17 2.69 5.46
C LEU A 174 8.52 1.84 4.38
N GLN A 175 8.87 2.03 3.10
CA GLN A 175 8.42 1.11 2.05
C GLN A 175 9.47 0.05 1.80
N GLY A 176 9.03 -1.21 1.84
CA GLY A 176 9.80 -2.38 1.47
C GLY A 176 9.24 -3.05 0.22
N TYR A 177 10.12 -3.69 -0.53
CA TYR A 177 9.80 -4.46 -1.71
C TYR A 177 10.40 -5.85 -1.64
N GLY A 178 9.67 -6.79 -2.22
CA GLY A 178 10.12 -8.12 -2.54
C GLY A 178 8.92 -9.03 -2.82
N GLN A 179 9.19 -10.31 -2.92
CA GLN A 179 8.23 -11.34 -3.29
C GLN A 179 8.62 -12.66 -2.64
N THR A 180 7.69 -13.61 -2.59
CA THR A 180 7.89 -14.92 -1.94
C THR A 180 9.19 -15.60 -2.39
N GLU A 181 9.52 -15.50 -3.66
CA GLU A 181 10.71 -16.05 -4.32
C GLU A 181 12.03 -15.48 -3.77
N ALA A 182 11.99 -14.35 -3.04
CA ALA A 182 13.12 -13.72 -2.36
C ALA A 182 13.00 -13.76 -0.82
N ALA A 183 12.18 -14.69 -0.30
CA ALA A 183 12.04 -15.04 1.12
C ALA A 183 11.72 -13.96 2.19
N PRO A 184 10.96 -12.87 1.98
CA PRO A 184 10.41 -12.28 0.78
C PRO A 184 10.88 -10.84 0.52
N VAL A 185 11.99 -10.40 1.14
CA VAL A 185 12.42 -8.99 1.08
C VAL A 185 13.65 -8.84 0.18
N ILE A 186 13.63 -7.82 -0.67
CA ILE A 186 14.71 -7.45 -1.59
C ILE A 186 15.27 -6.09 -1.20
N SER A 187 14.40 -5.13 -0.89
CA SER A 187 14.79 -3.75 -0.58
C SER A 187 13.88 -3.13 0.46
N CYS A 188 14.35 -2.09 1.15
CA CYS A 188 13.52 -1.29 2.03
C CYS A 188 14.13 0.10 2.27
N ASN A 189 13.28 1.12 2.41
CA ASN A 189 13.72 2.45 2.79
C ASN A 189 14.40 2.44 4.17
N PRO A 190 15.62 2.99 4.30
CA PRO A 190 16.27 3.09 5.60
C PRO A 190 15.58 4.17 6.46
N PRO A 191 15.48 3.97 7.79
CA PRO A 191 14.87 4.95 8.70
C PRO A 191 15.43 6.37 8.61
N GLY A 192 16.72 6.50 8.28
CA GLY A 192 17.41 7.79 8.13
C GLY A 192 17.25 8.48 6.77
N LYS A 193 16.78 7.79 5.72
CA LYS A 193 16.64 8.36 4.37
C LYS A 193 15.44 7.73 3.66
N VAL A 194 14.23 8.17 4.04
CA VAL A 194 12.97 7.67 3.46
C VAL A 194 12.60 8.46 2.20
N LYS A 195 12.43 7.76 1.08
CA LYS A 195 11.84 8.30 -0.15
C LYS A 195 10.54 7.56 -0.46
N LEU A 196 9.39 8.18 -0.17
CA LEU A 196 8.06 7.56 -0.29
C LEU A 196 7.59 7.27 -1.74
N HIS A 197 8.38 7.64 -2.74
CA HIS A 197 8.15 7.24 -4.14
C HIS A 197 9.03 6.05 -4.57
N THR A 198 9.85 5.53 -3.65
CA THR A 198 10.77 4.40 -3.87
C THR A 198 10.51 3.31 -2.82
N VAL A 199 11.06 2.13 -3.05
CA VAL A 199 11.06 1.01 -2.10
C VAL A 199 12.42 0.82 -1.42
N GLY A 200 13.24 1.87 -1.41
CA GLY A 200 14.58 1.87 -0.84
C GLY A 200 15.64 1.20 -1.72
N PRO A 201 16.91 1.22 -1.26
CA PRO A 201 17.97 0.44 -1.86
C PRO A 201 17.83 -1.05 -1.51
N ALA A 202 18.49 -1.90 -2.30
CA ALA A 202 18.64 -3.32 -2.00
C ALA A 202 19.18 -3.52 -0.57
N LEU A 203 18.67 -4.54 0.13
CA LEU A 203 19.15 -4.88 1.47
C LEU A 203 20.58 -5.41 1.42
N GLU A 204 21.25 -5.43 2.57
CA GLU A 204 22.60 -5.99 2.68
C GLU A 204 22.66 -7.44 2.17
N GLY A 205 23.66 -7.75 1.35
CA GLY A 205 23.79 -9.06 0.71
C GLY A 205 22.82 -9.34 -0.43
N VAL A 206 22.01 -8.35 -0.86
CA VAL A 206 21.17 -8.41 -2.05
C VAL A 206 21.80 -7.60 -3.17
N GLU A 207 22.01 -8.24 -4.32
CA GLU A 207 22.37 -7.57 -5.56
C GLU A 207 21.11 -7.31 -6.39
N VAL A 208 20.99 -6.10 -6.93
CA VAL A 208 19.90 -5.71 -7.83
C VAL A 208 20.48 -5.10 -9.10
N LYS A 209 19.93 -5.47 -10.26
CA LYS A 209 20.19 -4.80 -11.54
C LYS A 209 18.90 -4.65 -12.33
N ILE A 210 18.89 -3.72 -13.29
CA ILE A 210 17.79 -3.53 -14.23
C ILE A 210 18.18 -4.18 -15.56
N ALA A 211 17.34 -5.07 -16.08
CA ALA A 211 17.52 -5.71 -17.38
C ALA A 211 17.24 -4.73 -18.53
N GLU A 212 17.60 -5.11 -19.77
CA GLU A 212 17.42 -4.26 -20.95
C GLU A 212 15.95 -3.85 -21.20
N ASP A 213 15.01 -4.71 -20.80
CA ASP A 213 13.57 -4.46 -20.91
C ASP A 213 12.97 -3.74 -19.69
N GLY A 214 13.81 -3.31 -18.75
CA GLY A 214 13.41 -2.63 -17.52
C GLY A 214 13.04 -3.56 -16.36
N GLU A 215 13.11 -4.89 -16.53
CA GLU A 215 12.84 -5.84 -15.43
C GLU A 215 13.87 -5.70 -14.30
N ILE A 216 13.38 -5.67 -13.06
CA ILE A 216 14.21 -5.72 -11.87
C ILE A 216 14.68 -7.17 -11.70
N LEU A 217 15.99 -7.38 -11.61
CA LEU A 217 16.59 -8.68 -11.32
C LEU A 217 17.25 -8.63 -9.95
N ALA A 218 17.04 -9.68 -9.15
CA ALA A 218 17.61 -9.77 -7.81
C ALA A 218 18.46 -11.04 -7.64
N ARG A 219 19.55 -10.95 -6.89
CA ARG A 219 20.41 -12.09 -6.57
C ARG A 219 20.89 -12.04 -5.13
N GLY A 220 20.98 -13.22 -4.52
CA GLY A 220 21.68 -13.46 -3.26
C GLY A 220 21.11 -14.65 -2.51
N GLU A 221 21.52 -14.80 -1.25
CA GLU A 221 21.19 -15.96 -0.42
C GLU A 221 19.72 -16.03 0.02
N MET A 222 18.98 -14.93 -0.12
CA MET A 222 17.55 -14.83 0.16
C MET A 222 16.66 -15.48 -0.91
N LEU A 223 17.22 -15.91 -2.04
CA LEU A 223 16.43 -16.53 -3.10
C LEU A 223 15.91 -17.91 -2.68
N MET A 224 14.73 -18.25 -3.21
CA MET A 224 14.15 -19.57 -3.08
C MET A 224 15.03 -20.63 -3.78
N ASN A 225 14.86 -21.90 -3.40
CA ASN A 225 15.49 -23.03 -4.07
C ASN A 225 14.76 -23.45 -5.38
N GLY A 226 13.65 -22.80 -5.72
CA GLY A 226 12.74 -23.18 -6.80
C GLY A 226 11.33 -23.54 -6.30
N TYR A 227 10.39 -23.72 -7.23
CA TYR A 227 9.02 -24.16 -6.96
C TYR A 227 8.95 -25.67 -6.71
N TRP A 228 8.10 -26.08 -5.77
CA TRP A 228 7.92 -27.49 -5.43
C TRP A 228 7.29 -28.24 -6.60
N ASN A 229 7.91 -29.33 -7.06
CA ASN A 229 7.45 -30.15 -8.20
C ASN A 229 7.20 -29.37 -9.51
N ASP A 230 7.81 -28.21 -9.70
CA ASP A 230 7.71 -27.42 -10.93
C ASP A 230 9.07 -26.86 -11.34
N GLU A 231 9.89 -27.74 -11.91
CA GLU A 231 11.24 -27.41 -12.37
C GLU A 231 11.22 -26.43 -13.55
N ALA A 232 10.18 -26.48 -14.39
CA ALA A 232 10.04 -25.58 -15.53
C ALA A 232 9.82 -24.13 -15.09
N SER A 233 8.92 -23.89 -14.13
CA SER A 233 8.75 -22.56 -13.53
C SER A 233 9.99 -22.14 -12.75
N SER A 234 10.68 -23.08 -12.09
CA SER A 234 11.90 -22.79 -11.34
C SER A 234 13.00 -22.23 -12.23
N ARG A 235 13.25 -22.89 -13.38
CA ARG A 235 14.21 -22.44 -14.40
C ARG A 235 13.82 -21.11 -15.05
N ARG A 236 12.52 -20.81 -15.18
CA ARG A 236 12.06 -19.52 -15.69
C ARG A 236 12.27 -18.39 -14.69
N ALA A 237 11.99 -18.64 -13.41
CA ALA A 237 12.11 -17.64 -12.36
C ALA A 237 13.56 -17.34 -12.00
N ILE A 238 14.43 -18.36 -11.93
CA ILE A 238 15.84 -18.20 -11.59
C ILE A 238 16.70 -18.59 -12.79
N GLN A 239 17.36 -17.60 -13.38
CA GLN A 239 18.24 -17.76 -14.55
C GLN A 239 19.62 -17.22 -14.20
N ASP A 240 20.67 -18.04 -14.37
CA ASP A 240 22.06 -17.67 -14.05
C ASP A 240 22.25 -17.08 -12.64
N GLY A 241 21.48 -17.60 -11.67
CA GLY A 241 21.48 -17.14 -10.27
C GLY A 241 20.71 -15.84 -10.01
N TRP A 242 20.08 -15.25 -11.03
CA TRP A 242 19.23 -14.08 -10.92
C TRP A 242 17.75 -14.48 -10.89
N LEU A 243 17.03 -13.96 -9.90
CA LEU A 243 15.57 -13.98 -9.88
C LEU A 243 15.03 -12.93 -10.87
N HIS A 244 14.31 -13.40 -11.87
CA HIS A 244 13.46 -12.60 -12.74
C HIS A 244 12.17 -12.25 -12.01
N THR A 245 12.09 -11.01 -11.53
CA THR A 245 11.02 -10.61 -10.60
C THR A 245 9.66 -10.46 -11.26
N GLY A 246 9.63 -10.28 -12.58
CA GLY A 246 8.44 -9.87 -13.31
C GLY A 246 7.98 -8.45 -13.02
N ASP A 247 8.75 -7.66 -12.26
CA ASP A 247 8.44 -6.28 -11.90
C ASP A 247 9.36 -5.33 -12.68
N ILE A 248 8.81 -4.25 -13.24
CA ILE A 248 9.53 -3.24 -14.01
C ILE A 248 9.88 -2.07 -13.10
N GLY A 249 11.08 -1.54 -13.24
CA GLY A 249 11.50 -0.37 -12.48
C GLY A 249 12.83 0.21 -12.92
N HIS A 250 13.30 1.18 -12.16
CA HIS A 250 14.59 1.81 -12.37
C HIS A 250 15.27 2.15 -11.03
N LEU A 251 16.57 2.37 -11.09
CA LEU A 251 17.35 2.86 -9.97
C LEU A 251 17.51 4.37 -10.10
N ASP A 252 17.31 5.10 -9.00
CA ASP A 252 17.68 6.50 -8.95
C ASP A 252 19.19 6.69 -8.70
N ALA A 253 19.64 7.94 -8.71
CA ALA A 253 21.06 8.28 -8.53
C ALA A 253 21.65 7.86 -7.16
N ASP A 254 20.81 7.59 -6.16
CA ASP A 254 21.22 7.10 -4.84
C ASP A 254 21.12 5.56 -4.72
N GLY A 255 20.76 4.87 -5.80
CA GLY A 255 20.55 3.42 -5.80
C GLY A 255 19.21 2.97 -5.21
N PHE A 256 18.24 3.87 -5.05
CA PHE A 256 16.90 3.52 -4.58
C PHE A 256 16.08 2.97 -5.74
N ILE A 257 15.35 1.89 -5.49
CA ILE A 257 14.51 1.23 -6.50
C ILE A 257 13.17 1.95 -6.57
N GLN A 258 12.78 2.35 -7.78
CA GLN A 258 11.44 2.82 -8.11
C GLN A 258 10.74 1.75 -8.96
N ILE A 259 9.63 1.23 -8.46
CA ILE A 259 8.82 0.24 -9.18
C ILE A 259 7.78 0.99 -10.01
N THR A 260 7.70 0.64 -11.28
CA THR A 260 6.68 1.18 -12.19
C THR A 260 5.42 0.33 -12.10
N ASP A 261 5.49 -0.97 -12.41
CA ASP A 261 4.40 -1.93 -12.22
C ASP A 261 4.91 -3.37 -12.46
N ARG A 262 4.03 -4.37 -12.40
CA ARG A 262 4.33 -5.73 -12.86
C ARG A 262 4.25 -5.81 -14.38
N LYS A 263 5.23 -6.44 -15.00
CA LYS A 263 5.33 -6.63 -16.46
C LYS A 263 4.06 -7.20 -17.10
N LYS A 264 3.30 -8.02 -16.36
CA LYS A 264 2.04 -8.63 -16.83
C LYS A 264 0.79 -7.77 -16.57
N ASP A 265 0.87 -6.81 -15.67
CA ASP A 265 -0.26 -5.98 -15.24
C ASP A 265 -0.23 -4.58 -15.87
N ILE A 266 0.88 -4.17 -16.50
CA ILE A 266 0.96 -2.93 -17.29
C ILE A 266 -0.10 -2.97 -18.38
N ILE A 267 -0.95 -1.95 -18.38
CA ILE A 267 -1.92 -1.69 -19.44
C ILE A 267 -1.17 -0.99 -20.57
N VAL A 268 -1.16 -1.57 -21.75
CA VAL A 268 -0.62 -0.93 -22.96
C VAL A 268 -1.80 -0.39 -23.75
N LEU A 269 -1.99 0.92 -23.75
CA LEU A 269 -3.05 1.56 -24.53
C LEU A 269 -2.80 1.35 -26.04
N SER A 270 -3.84 1.46 -26.86
CA SER A 270 -3.73 1.27 -28.31
C SER A 270 -2.75 2.25 -29.00
N GLY A 271 -2.46 3.38 -28.34
CA GLY A 271 -1.44 4.35 -28.75
C GLY A 271 0.01 3.94 -28.42
N GLY A 272 0.22 2.82 -27.71
CA GLY A 272 1.53 2.34 -27.27
C GLY A 272 1.98 2.89 -25.91
N ASP A 273 1.18 3.74 -25.26
CA ASP A 273 1.47 4.27 -23.92
C ASP A 273 1.25 3.22 -22.84
N ASN A 274 2.21 3.11 -21.92
CA ASN A 274 2.14 2.22 -20.77
C ASN A 274 1.49 2.93 -19.58
N LEU A 275 0.53 2.27 -18.96
CA LEU A 275 -0.21 2.74 -17.81
C LEU A 275 -0.10 1.72 -16.66
N SER A 276 0.17 2.23 -15.46
CA SER A 276 0.09 1.45 -14.23
C SER A 276 -1.34 1.48 -13.68
N PRO A 277 -2.12 0.39 -13.74
CA PRO A 277 -3.48 0.39 -13.21
C PRO A 277 -3.51 0.63 -11.69
N GLN A 278 -2.53 0.11 -10.95
CA GLN A 278 -2.50 0.20 -9.49
C GLN A 278 -2.37 1.66 -9.00
N ARG A 279 -1.60 2.48 -9.71
CA ARG A 279 -1.51 3.92 -9.44
C ARG A 279 -2.88 4.60 -9.56
N VAL A 280 -3.60 4.35 -10.65
CA VAL A 280 -4.91 4.95 -10.91
C VAL A 280 -5.96 4.45 -9.91
N GLU A 281 -5.98 3.15 -9.62
CA GLU A 281 -6.84 2.55 -8.60
C GLU A 281 -6.61 3.15 -7.21
N GLY A 282 -5.35 3.33 -6.83
CA GLY A 282 -4.96 3.99 -5.59
C GLY A 282 -5.54 5.40 -5.48
N MET A 283 -5.48 6.19 -6.56
CA MET A 283 -6.05 7.55 -6.59
C MET A 283 -7.58 7.58 -6.50
N LEU A 284 -8.26 6.62 -7.14
CA LEU A 284 -9.71 6.47 -7.04
C LEU A 284 -10.15 6.15 -5.61
N THR A 285 -9.50 5.19 -4.96
CA THR A 285 -9.85 4.75 -3.59
C THR A 285 -9.53 5.75 -2.48
N LEU A 286 -8.82 6.84 -2.79
CA LEU A 286 -8.69 7.98 -1.88
C LEU A 286 -9.98 8.78 -1.73
N GLN A 287 -10.88 8.69 -2.71
CA GLN A 287 -12.15 9.39 -2.68
C GLN A 287 -13.10 8.75 -1.65
N PRO A 288 -13.77 9.52 -0.79
CA PRO A 288 -14.65 8.97 0.25
C PRO A 288 -15.76 8.04 -0.26
N GLU A 289 -16.19 8.22 -1.51
CA GLU A 289 -17.28 7.50 -2.16
C GLU A 289 -16.85 6.14 -2.71
N ILE A 290 -15.55 5.92 -2.93
CA ILE A 290 -15.01 4.75 -3.63
C ILE A 290 -14.25 3.88 -2.62
N GLY A 291 -14.79 2.69 -2.34
CA GLY A 291 -14.17 1.72 -1.44
C GLY A 291 -13.07 0.90 -2.12
N GLN A 292 -13.30 0.44 -3.34
CA GLN A 292 -12.38 -0.38 -4.13
C GLN A 292 -12.50 -0.01 -5.61
N ALA A 293 -11.43 -0.17 -6.37
CA ALA A 293 -11.41 0.11 -7.81
C ALA A 293 -10.59 -0.95 -8.54
N MET A 294 -10.98 -1.27 -9.78
CA MET A 294 -10.17 -2.00 -10.74
C MET A 294 -10.17 -1.25 -12.08
N VAL A 295 -8.99 -0.95 -12.59
CA VAL A 295 -8.79 -0.30 -13.89
C VAL A 295 -8.63 -1.33 -14.99
N TYR A 296 -9.26 -1.04 -16.12
CA TYR A 296 -9.26 -1.83 -17.35
C TYR A 296 -8.96 -0.95 -18.55
N GLY A 297 -8.44 -1.54 -19.62
CA GLY A 297 -8.18 -0.83 -20.88
C GLY A 297 -6.95 -1.26 -21.66
N ASP A 298 -6.44 -2.47 -21.41
CA ASP A 298 -5.37 -3.02 -22.25
C ASP A 298 -5.82 -3.07 -23.71
N LYS A 299 -4.97 -2.57 -24.62
CA LYS A 299 -5.22 -2.42 -26.06
C LYS A 299 -6.38 -1.49 -26.45
N HIS A 300 -6.85 -0.66 -25.52
CA HIS A 300 -7.88 0.35 -25.77
C HIS A 300 -7.30 1.77 -25.78
N ALA A 301 -8.04 2.73 -26.32
CA ALA A 301 -7.56 4.11 -26.49
C ALA A 301 -7.43 4.90 -25.16
N TYR A 302 -8.11 4.44 -24.11
CA TYR A 302 -8.15 5.10 -22.81
C TYR A 302 -8.53 4.09 -21.71
N PRO A 303 -8.19 4.34 -20.44
CA PRO A 303 -8.61 3.47 -19.34
C PRO A 303 -10.06 3.72 -18.90
N VAL A 304 -10.70 2.66 -18.43
CA VAL A 304 -12.01 2.65 -17.76
C VAL A 304 -11.91 1.97 -16.39
N ALA A 305 -12.89 2.15 -15.51
CA ALA A 305 -12.85 1.60 -14.16
C ALA A 305 -14.11 0.83 -13.75
N LEU A 306 -13.92 -0.26 -13.01
CA LEU A 306 -14.95 -0.91 -12.19
C LEU A 306 -14.82 -0.41 -10.75
N LEU A 307 -15.88 0.18 -10.21
CA LEU A 307 -15.88 0.77 -8.88
C LEU A 307 -16.76 -0.03 -7.91
N VAL A 308 -16.22 -0.30 -6.72
CA VAL A 308 -17.01 -0.72 -5.56
C VAL A 308 -17.23 0.51 -4.68
N PRO A 309 -18.46 0.98 -4.52
CA PRO A 309 -18.76 2.08 -3.63
C PRO A 309 -18.34 1.79 -2.19
N ASP A 310 -18.05 2.86 -1.46
CA ASP A 310 -17.74 2.73 -0.06
C ASP A 310 -18.98 2.37 0.80
N GLU A 311 -18.79 1.49 1.78
CA GLU A 311 -19.80 1.09 2.76
C GLU A 311 -20.35 2.24 3.61
N GLU A 312 -19.49 3.10 4.18
CA GLU A 312 -19.98 4.20 5.03
C GLU A 312 -20.73 5.22 4.18
N PHE A 313 -20.22 5.52 2.98
CA PHE A 313 -20.91 6.37 2.02
C PHE A 313 -22.29 5.82 1.63
N VAL A 314 -22.35 4.54 1.25
CA VAL A 314 -23.61 3.87 0.88
C VAL A 314 -24.61 3.87 2.04
N ARG A 315 -24.18 3.56 3.27
CA ARG A 315 -25.07 3.54 4.44
C ARG A 315 -25.72 4.90 4.75
N HIS A 316 -25.08 6.00 4.34
CA HIS A 316 -25.63 7.35 4.49
C HIS A 316 -26.33 7.85 3.21
N TRP A 317 -26.36 7.06 2.14
CA TRP A 317 -27.05 7.42 0.92
C TRP A 317 -28.57 7.31 1.12
N PRO A 318 -29.37 8.35 0.79
CA PRO A 318 -30.80 8.39 1.09
C PRO A 318 -31.60 7.18 0.56
N ASN A 319 -31.23 6.67 -0.61
CA ASN A 319 -31.95 5.57 -1.28
C ASN A 319 -31.42 4.17 -0.93
N SER A 320 -30.41 4.06 -0.06
CA SER A 320 -29.82 2.76 0.32
C SER A 320 -30.65 1.96 1.33
N GLY A 321 -31.65 2.60 1.97
CA GLY A 321 -32.34 2.03 3.13
C GLY A 321 -31.40 1.75 4.33
N GLY A 322 -30.18 2.31 4.33
CA GLY A 322 -29.16 2.09 5.36
C GLY A 322 -28.36 0.78 5.22
N GLY A 323 -28.61 -0.01 4.16
CA GLY A 323 -27.95 -1.29 3.90
C GLY A 323 -26.76 -1.18 2.95
N TYR A 324 -25.81 -2.11 3.07
CA TYR A 324 -24.68 -2.28 2.15
C TYR A 324 -24.83 -3.63 1.43
N GLY A 325 -25.61 -3.67 0.35
CA GLY A 325 -25.93 -4.95 -0.29
C GLY A 325 -26.64 -4.90 -1.63
N ASP A 326 -27.51 -3.91 -1.90
CA ASP A 326 -28.19 -3.80 -3.19
C ASP A 326 -27.42 -2.91 -4.18
N PHE A 327 -26.27 -3.41 -4.62
CA PHE A 327 -25.40 -2.71 -5.57
C PHE A 327 -26.06 -2.53 -6.93
N LYS A 328 -27.02 -3.39 -7.29
CA LYS A 328 -27.76 -3.26 -8.54
C LYS A 328 -28.68 -2.03 -8.50
N ALA A 329 -29.46 -1.86 -7.43
CA ALA A 329 -30.28 -0.67 -7.26
C ALA A 329 -29.43 0.61 -7.20
N LEU A 330 -28.27 0.56 -6.54
CA LEU A 330 -27.32 1.68 -6.50
C LEU A 330 -26.77 2.03 -7.89
N ALA A 331 -26.48 1.04 -8.72
CA ALA A 331 -26.01 1.26 -10.09
C ALA A 331 -27.10 1.85 -11.01
N GLU A 332 -28.38 1.66 -10.69
CA GLU A 332 -29.51 2.23 -11.42
C GLU A 332 -29.91 3.64 -10.92
N ASP A 333 -29.47 4.01 -9.71
CA ASP A 333 -29.67 5.36 -9.13
C ASP A 333 -28.74 6.38 -9.82
N LYS A 334 -29.34 7.24 -10.65
CA LYS A 334 -28.62 8.27 -11.43
C LYS A 334 -27.88 9.28 -10.54
N ASP A 335 -28.43 9.65 -9.39
CA ASP A 335 -27.78 10.61 -8.49
C ASP A 335 -26.60 9.96 -7.78
N PHE A 336 -26.70 8.67 -7.46
CA PHE A 336 -25.60 7.89 -6.90
C PHE A 336 -24.44 7.74 -7.89
N VAL A 337 -24.76 7.34 -9.13
CA VAL A 337 -23.76 7.24 -10.20
C VAL A 337 -23.14 8.61 -10.48
N LYS A 338 -23.92 9.70 -10.44
CA LYS A 338 -23.38 11.06 -10.58
C LYS A 338 -22.39 11.39 -9.46
N ALA A 339 -22.69 11.07 -8.20
CA ALA A 339 -21.77 11.30 -7.08
C ALA A 339 -20.45 10.53 -7.23
N LEU A 340 -20.51 9.27 -7.71
CA LEU A 340 -19.30 8.51 -8.06
C LEU A 340 -18.54 9.17 -9.22
N GLY A 341 -19.23 9.68 -10.24
CA GLY A 341 -18.62 10.41 -11.34
C GLY A 341 -17.87 11.66 -10.88
N GLU A 342 -18.45 12.44 -9.96
CA GLU A 342 -17.80 13.59 -9.34
C GLU A 342 -16.55 13.17 -8.54
N ALA A 343 -16.59 12.00 -7.88
CA ALA A 343 -15.41 11.44 -7.22
C ALA A 343 -14.30 11.04 -8.23
N VAL A 344 -14.67 10.39 -9.33
CA VAL A 344 -13.74 10.05 -10.42
C VAL A 344 -13.10 11.31 -11.01
N GLU A 345 -13.87 12.38 -11.24
CA GLU A 345 -13.31 13.63 -11.77
C GLU A 345 -12.32 14.29 -10.80
N ARG A 346 -12.58 14.23 -9.49
CA ARG A 346 -11.59 14.68 -8.49
C ARG A 346 -10.31 13.86 -8.54
N ALA A 347 -10.41 12.54 -8.66
CA ALA A 347 -9.22 11.69 -8.81
C ALA A 347 -8.48 11.97 -10.14
N ASN A 348 -9.20 12.16 -11.24
CA ASN A 348 -8.66 12.49 -12.56
C ASN A 348 -7.88 13.82 -12.60
N ALA A 349 -8.22 14.77 -11.72
CA ALA A 349 -7.52 16.05 -11.62
C ALA A 349 -6.05 15.88 -11.21
N ASP A 350 -5.75 14.85 -10.43
CA ASP A 350 -4.40 14.54 -9.92
C ASP A 350 -3.65 13.50 -10.81
N LEU A 351 -4.30 13.00 -11.86
CA LEU A 351 -3.75 12.01 -12.78
C LEU A 351 -3.25 12.64 -14.10
N ALA A 352 -2.24 12.01 -14.71
CA ALA A 352 -1.78 12.40 -16.03
C ALA A 352 -2.88 12.18 -17.08
N GLN A 353 -2.84 12.92 -18.20
CA GLN A 353 -3.92 12.91 -19.19
C GLN A 353 -4.27 11.50 -19.71
N LEU A 354 -3.25 10.65 -19.93
CA LEU A 354 -3.40 9.27 -20.38
C LEU A 354 -3.93 8.32 -19.28
N GLU A 355 -3.76 8.69 -18.02
CA GLU A 355 -4.18 7.90 -16.85
C GLU A 355 -5.65 8.14 -16.46
N ARG A 356 -6.27 9.19 -17.01
CA ARG A 356 -7.62 9.61 -16.63
C ARG A 356 -8.68 8.60 -17.07
N ILE A 357 -9.49 8.17 -16.11
CA ILE A 357 -10.63 7.30 -16.34
C ILE A 357 -11.69 8.06 -17.13
N LYS A 358 -12.01 7.56 -18.34
CA LYS A 358 -13.03 8.21 -19.19
C LYS A 358 -14.44 7.78 -18.85
N ARG A 359 -14.61 6.52 -18.49
CA ARG A 359 -15.89 5.91 -18.17
C ARG A 359 -15.70 4.91 -17.03
N PHE A 360 -16.73 4.69 -16.25
CA PHE A 360 -16.73 3.72 -15.18
C PHE A 360 -18.07 3.00 -15.11
N THR A 361 -18.07 1.88 -14.39
CA THR A 361 -19.27 1.14 -14.02
C THR A 361 -19.19 0.71 -12.56
N VAL A 362 -20.33 0.38 -11.96
CA VAL A 362 -20.44 -0.03 -10.56
C VAL A 362 -20.45 -1.56 -10.48
N ALA A 363 -19.60 -2.12 -9.62
CA ALA A 363 -19.60 -3.55 -9.34
C ALA A 363 -20.91 -3.97 -8.64
N ASN A 364 -21.42 -5.15 -8.96
CA ASN A 364 -22.63 -5.72 -8.36
C ASN A 364 -22.42 -6.32 -6.97
N THR A 365 -21.17 -6.43 -6.52
CA THR A 365 -20.77 -7.02 -5.24
C THR A 365 -19.44 -6.42 -4.80
N PRO A 366 -19.18 -6.27 -3.49
CA PRO A 366 -17.87 -5.85 -3.02
C PRO A 366 -16.82 -6.92 -3.32
N PHE A 367 -15.56 -6.53 -3.50
CA PHE A 367 -14.49 -7.52 -3.61
C PHE A 367 -14.12 -7.97 -2.19
N THR A 368 -14.18 -9.28 -1.93
CA THR A 368 -13.85 -9.84 -0.62
C THR A 368 -12.95 -11.06 -0.78
N VAL A 369 -12.40 -11.53 0.35
CA VAL A 369 -11.66 -12.81 0.37
C VAL A 369 -12.64 -13.97 0.18
N ASP A 370 -13.83 -13.88 0.79
CA ASP A 370 -14.86 -14.93 0.78
C ASP A 370 -15.43 -15.21 -0.61
N ASN A 371 -15.58 -14.18 -1.45
CA ASN A 371 -16.02 -14.34 -2.84
C ASN A 371 -14.86 -14.51 -3.82
N GLU A 372 -13.64 -14.74 -3.32
CA GLU A 372 -12.42 -14.95 -4.09
C GLU A 372 -12.02 -13.80 -5.04
N LEU A 373 -12.60 -12.61 -4.90
CA LEU A 373 -12.21 -11.43 -5.70
C LEU A 373 -11.01 -10.70 -5.11
N MET A 374 -10.64 -11.03 -3.87
CA MET A 374 -9.41 -10.58 -3.21
C MET A 374 -8.56 -11.75 -2.72
N THR A 375 -7.25 -11.53 -2.62
CA THR A 375 -6.34 -12.43 -1.90
C THR A 375 -6.52 -12.25 -0.38
N PRO A 376 -6.09 -13.21 0.46
CA PRO A 376 -6.07 -13.05 1.92
C PRO A 376 -5.28 -11.82 2.43
N THR A 377 -4.36 -11.30 1.62
CA THR A 377 -3.64 -10.04 1.87
C THR A 377 -4.32 -8.82 1.29
N LEU A 378 -5.61 -8.93 0.95
CA LEU A 378 -6.46 -7.85 0.44
C LEU A 378 -5.97 -7.24 -0.89
N LYS A 379 -5.35 -8.04 -1.77
CA LYS A 379 -5.07 -7.62 -3.15
C LYS A 379 -6.18 -8.04 -4.09
N VAL A 380 -6.52 -7.18 -5.05
CA VAL A 380 -7.50 -7.46 -6.11
C VAL A 380 -7.02 -8.61 -7.02
N ARG A 381 -7.87 -9.62 -7.25
CA ARG A 381 -7.60 -10.72 -8.19
C ARG A 381 -8.17 -10.40 -9.57
N ARG A 382 -7.46 -9.57 -10.33
CA ARG A 382 -7.88 -9.06 -11.66
C ARG A 382 -8.47 -10.12 -12.58
N HIS A 383 -7.82 -11.28 -12.73
CA HIS A 383 -8.29 -12.36 -13.60
C HIS A 383 -9.69 -12.87 -13.22
N LYS A 384 -9.99 -13.03 -11.92
CA LYS A 384 -11.32 -13.44 -11.43
C LYS A 384 -12.38 -12.37 -11.66
N ILE A 385 -12.02 -11.11 -11.48
CA ILE A 385 -12.94 -10.00 -11.76
C ILE A 385 -13.22 -9.90 -13.26
N LEU A 386 -12.21 -10.09 -14.11
CA LEU A 386 -12.38 -10.10 -15.57
C LEU A 386 -13.22 -11.29 -16.05
N GLU A 387 -13.17 -12.45 -15.39
CA GLU A 387 -14.09 -13.56 -15.68
C GLU A 387 -15.57 -13.16 -15.49
N LEU A 388 -15.86 -12.23 -14.57
CA LEU A 388 -17.22 -11.79 -14.24
C LEU A 388 -17.68 -10.52 -14.98
N TYR A 389 -16.76 -9.58 -15.21
CA TYR A 389 -17.08 -8.22 -15.65
C TYR A 389 -16.54 -7.85 -17.03
N ARG A 390 -15.90 -8.77 -17.76
CA ARG A 390 -15.31 -8.48 -19.08
C ARG A 390 -16.31 -7.79 -20.01
N ASP A 391 -17.47 -8.38 -20.23
CA ASP A 391 -18.45 -7.83 -21.18
C ASP A 391 -18.98 -6.46 -20.74
N THR A 392 -19.14 -6.25 -19.43
CA THR A 392 -19.54 -4.95 -18.87
C THR A 392 -18.48 -3.89 -19.07
N LEU A 393 -17.20 -4.25 -18.89
CA LEU A 393 -16.07 -3.35 -19.07
C LEU A 393 -15.80 -3.04 -20.55
N GLU A 394 -15.92 -4.04 -21.42
CA GLU A 394 -15.86 -3.88 -22.88
C GLU A 394 -16.98 -2.96 -23.38
N GLY A 395 -18.20 -3.09 -22.85
CA GLY A 395 -19.32 -2.21 -23.19
C GLY A 395 -19.14 -0.75 -22.78
N LEU A 396 -18.07 -0.39 -22.07
CA LEU A 396 -17.71 1.00 -21.81
C LEU A 396 -16.97 1.65 -22.98
N TYR A 397 -16.39 0.89 -23.91
CA TYR A 397 -15.78 1.39 -25.14
C TYR A 397 -16.81 1.53 -26.25
#